data_AF-A0A167ELX0-F1
#
_entry.id   AF-A0A167ELX0-F1
#
_cell.length_a   1.000
_cell.length_b   1.000
_cell.length_c   1.000
_cell.angle_alpha   90.00
_cell.angle_beta   90.00
_cell.angle_gamma   90.00
#
_symmetry.space_group_name_H-M   'P 1'
#
loop_
_entity.id
_entity.type
_entity.pdbx_description
1 polymer ?
#
loop_
_entity_poly.entity_id
_entity_poly.type
_entity_poly.pdbx_seq_one_letter_code
_entity_poly.pdbx_strand_id
1 'polypeptide(L)'
;MKKLLFLFSILTCIQVAVTSCNNDDDAPTITPSRDRGEEALAAEAEIVTYLETHFYNYEEFETPSADFDFRIRIDTLAGDNAGKIPLIEQVSSKMVQDRIDEDVMYKLYFLRVLQGEGDQPKFPDIVTLSYEGRLLENNFLFDASNVPTQFDLTGTINGFQDAIIEFNGAGDIGSNPDGSASFENFGVGAVFLPSGLGYFAAGTAEIGSYEQLIFLFQIYAAETGDQDLDGVPSFMEDLNGNGLEEDDDTDGDRLPNILDNDDDGDGRPTRDEIEIDDDGNITFPDVDGDGIVDYLDSDS
;
A
#
# COMPACT_ATOMS: atom_id res chain seq x y z
N MET A 1 27.51 67.42 43.09
CA MET A 1 26.03 67.27 43.16
C MET A 1 25.73 65.78 43.19
N LYS A 2 25.49 65.25 44.40
CA LYS A 2 24.25 64.53 44.82
C LYS A 2 24.09 63.17 44.12
N LYS A 3 24.16 61.99 44.76
CA LYS A 3 24.15 61.60 46.18
C LYS A 3 24.89 60.27 46.41
N LEU A 4 25.47 60.18 47.60
CA LEU A 4 26.01 59.01 48.32
C LEU A 4 24.86 58.20 48.97
N LEU A 5 24.98 56.86 49.07
CA LEU A 5 24.39 55.99 50.11
C LEU A 5 25.12 54.63 50.07
N PHE A 6 26.01 54.28 51.02
CA PHE A 6 25.78 53.55 52.31
C PHE A 6 25.35 52.07 52.10
N LEU A 7 25.83 51.01 52.79
CA LEU A 7 26.91 50.73 53.76
C LEU A 7 26.90 49.20 54.09
N PHE A 8 27.94 48.70 54.78
CA PHE A 8 28.09 47.41 55.53
C PHE A 8 28.17 46.11 54.69
N SER A 9 29.31 45.40 54.60
CA SER A 9 29.98 44.53 55.60
C SER A 9 29.08 43.42 56.15
N ILE A 10 29.47 42.15 55.90
CA ILE A 10 29.47 40.99 56.83
C ILE A 10 29.60 39.66 56.04
N LEU A 11 30.80 39.10 56.09
CA LEU A 11 31.14 37.70 56.40
C LEU A 11 29.97 36.71 56.64
N THR A 12 29.83 35.63 55.85
CA THR A 12 29.67 34.26 56.39
C THR A 12 29.95 33.17 55.34
N CYS A 13 30.77 32.20 55.74
CA CYS A 13 31.01 30.90 55.10
C CYS A 13 29.72 30.07 54.94
N ILE A 14 29.73 29.10 54.01
CA ILE A 14 29.31 27.69 54.12
C ILE A 14 29.42 27.10 52.70
N GLN A 15 30.51 26.41 52.38
CA GLN A 15 30.65 24.95 52.34
C GLN A 15 29.63 24.19 51.47
N VAL A 16 30.17 23.70 50.34
CA VAL A 16 29.98 22.37 49.72
C VAL A 16 28.55 21.85 49.56
N ALA A 17 28.08 21.89 48.32
CA ALA A 17 27.54 20.71 47.67
C ALA A 17 28.13 20.65 46.25
N VAL A 18 29.12 19.79 46.05
CA VAL A 18 29.49 19.29 44.72
C VAL A 18 28.36 18.37 44.27
N THR A 19 27.31 18.94 43.67
CA THR A 19 26.40 18.17 42.85
C THR A 19 27.03 18.07 41.47
N SER A 20 27.71 16.95 41.24
CA SER A 20 28.00 16.46 39.90
C SER A 20 26.65 16.26 39.21
N CYS A 21 26.24 17.20 38.35
CA CYS A 21 25.29 16.84 37.30
C CYS A 21 26.04 15.88 36.38
N ASN A 22 25.59 14.62 36.34
CA ASN A 22 25.85 13.79 35.18
C ASN A 22 25.32 14.57 33.97
N ASN A 23 26.18 14.80 32.98
CA ASN A 23 25.71 15.09 31.64
C ASN A 23 25.20 13.77 31.06
N ASP A 24 24.00 13.35 31.48
CA ASP A 24 23.20 12.37 30.75
C ASP A 24 22.42 13.15 29.67
N ASP A 25 23.17 13.80 28.78
CA ASP A 25 22.65 14.29 27.51
C ASP A 25 22.89 13.18 26.47
N ASP A 26 22.24 12.02 26.68
CA ASP A 26 22.07 11.04 25.63
C ASP A 26 21.12 11.66 24.61
N ALA A 27 21.69 12.43 23.67
CA ALA A 27 20.98 12.79 22.45
C ALA A 27 20.43 11.48 21.85
N PRO A 28 19.16 11.46 21.40
CA PRO A 28 18.60 10.25 20.81
C PRO A 28 19.53 9.79 19.69
N THR A 29 20.08 8.59 19.81
CA THR A 29 20.87 7.97 18.75
C THR A 29 19.93 7.71 17.59
N ILE A 30 19.90 8.62 16.62
CA ILE A 30 19.23 8.40 15.34
C ILE A 30 20.05 7.33 14.62
N THR A 31 19.60 6.09 14.72
CA THR A 31 20.12 5.01 13.88
C THR A 31 19.66 5.34 12.45
N PRO A 32 20.58 5.54 11.49
CA PRO A 32 20.20 5.76 10.10
C PRO A 32 19.32 4.61 9.61
N SER A 33 18.41 4.92 8.70
CA SER A 33 17.64 3.87 8.01
C SER A 33 18.61 2.88 7.35
N ARG A 34 18.21 1.60 7.29
CA ARG A 34 18.93 0.60 6.51
C ARG A 34 18.88 0.95 5.04
N ASP A 35 19.88 0.49 4.30
CA ASP A 35 19.93 0.57 2.85
C ASP A 35 18.79 -0.25 2.24
N ARG A 36 18.06 0.34 1.29
CA ARG A 36 16.88 -0.30 0.68
C ARG A 36 17.25 -1.52 -0.17
N GLY A 37 18.39 -1.47 -0.88
CA GLY A 37 18.89 -2.57 -1.69
C GLY A 37 19.38 -3.75 -0.84
N GLU A 38 20.13 -3.49 0.23
CA GLU A 38 20.55 -4.54 1.16
C GLU A 38 19.34 -5.18 1.87
N GLU A 39 18.35 -4.38 2.27
CA GLU A 39 17.15 -4.89 2.93
C GLU A 39 16.24 -5.66 1.97
N ALA A 40 16.18 -5.29 0.69
CA ALA A 40 15.46 -6.04 -0.33
C ALA A 40 15.97 -7.48 -0.45
N LEU A 41 17.29 -7.67 -0.44
CA LEU A 41 17.91 -9.01 -0.47
C LEU A 41 17.64 -9.80 0.81
N ALA A 42 17.69 -9.15 1.97
CA ALA A 42 17.40 -9.78 3.25
C ALA A 42 15.93 -10.22 3.35
N ALA A 43 15.00 -9.35 2.96
CA ALA A 43 13.57 -9.62 2.95
C ALA A 43 13.21 -10.76 1.98
N GLU A 44 13.82 -10.80 0.78
CA GLU A 44 13.61 -11.92 -0.15
C GLU A 44 14.04 -13.26 0.47
N ALA A 45 15.22 -13.31 1.12
CA ALA A 45 15.70 -14.54 1.74
C ALA A 45 14.77 -15.03 2.88
N GLU A 46 14.23 -14.10 3.67
CA GLU A 46 13.26 -14.40 4.74
C GLU A 46 11.94 -14.92 4.16
N ILE A 47 11.39 -14.24 3.15
CA ILE A 47 10.15 -14.65 2.48
C ILE A 47 10.32 -16.03 1.82
N VAL A 48 11.41 -16.25 1.09
CA VAL A 48 11.69 -17.56 0.46
C VAL A 48 11.79 -18.66 1.51
N THR A 49 12.46 -18.41 2.63
CA THR A 49 12.54 -19.38 3.73
C THR A 49 11.15 -19.71 4.29
N TYR A 50 10.30 -18.70 4.47
CA TYR A 50 8.91 -18.92 4.90
C TYR A 50 8.16 -19.79 3.89
N LEU A 51 8.24 -19.45 2.61
CA LEU A 51 7.56 -20.16 1.52
C LEU A 51 8.03 -21.62 1.35
N GLU A 52 9.31 -21.91 1.63
CA GLU A 52 9.87 -23.26 1.61
C GLU A 52 9.43 -24.12 2.80
N THR A 53 9.01 -23.50 3.90
CA THR A 53 8.72 -24.17 5.18
C THR A 53 7.24 -24.21 5.55
N HIS A 54 6.38 -23.59 4.74
CA HIS A 54 4.95 -23.49 4.98
C HIS A 54 4.13 -24.00 3.78
N PHE A 55 2.88 -24.37 4.06
CA PHE A 55 1.86 -24.74 3.07
C PHE A 55 0.53 -24.08 3.44
N TYR A 56 -0.42 -24.03 2.50
CA TYR A 56 -1.79 -23.60 2.80
C TYR A 56 -2.78 -24.76 2.73
N ASN A 57 -4.02 -24.55 3.18
CA ASN A 57 -5.13 -25.52 3.12
C ASN A 57 -5.64 -25.83 1.68
N TYR A 58 -4.75 -26.06 0.71
CA TYR A 58 -5.07 -26.28 -0.71
C TYR A 58 -6.08 -27.42 -0.95
N GLU A 59 -6.02 -28.49 -0.17
CA GLU A 59 -6.97 -29.61 -0.28
C GLU A 59 -8.43 -29.20 0.00
N GLU A 60 -8.65 -28.21 0.87
CA GLU A 60 -9.98 -27.66 1.13
C GLU A 60 -10.50 -26.87 -0.09
N PHE A 61 -9.61 -26.23 -0.86
CA PHE A 61 -9.98 -25.55 -2.11
C PHE A 61 -10.19 -26.53 -3.26
N GLU A 62 -9.47 -27.65 -3.31
CA GLU A 62 -9.66 -28.70 -4.31
C GLU A 62 -10.98 -29.46 -4.11
N THR A 63 -11.39 -29.66 -2.85
CA THR A 63 -12.63 -30.34 -2.48
C THR A 63 -13.43 -29.52 -1.46
N PRO A 64 -14.01 -28.38 -1.89
CA PRO A 64 -14.70 -27.47 -0.98
C PRO A 64 -15.95 -28.12 -0.40
N SER A 65 -16.07 -28.04 0.93
CA SER A 65 -17.29 -28.42 1.63
C SER A 65 -18.39 -27.35 1.43
N ALA A 66 -19.65 -27.71 1.68
CA ALA A 66 -20.77 -26.76 1.54
C ALA A 66 -20.65 -25.52 2.46
N ASP A 67 -19.95 -25.65 3.60
CA ASP A 67 -19.76 -24.60 4.59
C ASP A 67 -18.34 -24.00 4.53
N PHE A 68 -17.58 -24.25 3.47
CA PHE A 68 -16.23 -23.71 3.33
C PHE A 68 -16.27 -22.19 3.15
N ASP A 69 -15.46 -21.47 3.93
CA ASP A 69 -15.41 -20.01 3.95
C ASP A 69 -14.41 -19.41 2.96
N PHE A 70 -13.77 -20.25 2.14
CA PHE A 70 -12.74 -19.87 1.18
C PHE A 70 -11.60 -19.04 1.78
N ARG A 71 -11.31 -19.21 3.07
CA ARG A 71 -10.18 -18.55 3.73
C ARG A 71 -8.92 -19.37 3.59
N ILE A 72 -7.83 -18.68 3.23
CA ILE A 72 -6.49 -19.25 3.25
C ILE A 72 -6.06 -19.42 4.70
N ARG A 73 -5.56 -20.61 5.02
CA ARG A 73 -4.95 -20.94 6.31
C ARG A 73 -3.57 -21.49 6.04
N ILE A 74 -2.54 -20.85 6.59
CA ILE A 74 -1.14 -21.24 6.42
C ILE A 74 -0.68 -21.99 7.67
N ASP A 75 0.04 -23.09 7.48
CA ASP A 75 0.66 -23.87 8.54
C ASP A 75 2.06 -24.35 8.10
N THR A 76 2.84 -24.84 9.06
CA THR A 76 4.22 -25.31 8.90
C THR A 76 4.28 -26.72 8.32
N LEU A 77 5.31 -26.97 7.50
CA LEU A 77 5.67 -28.29 6.99
C LEU A 77 6.36 -29.14 8.07
N ALA A 78 5.59 -29.54 9.08
CA ALA A 78 6.08 -30.31 10.21
C ALA A 78 5.11 -31.44 10.60
N GLY A 79 5.63 -32.48 11.27
CA GLY A 79 4.82 -33.59 11.76
C GLY A 79 4.00 -34.25 10.66
N ASP A 80 2.68 -34.30 10.84
CA ASP A 80 1.75 -34.89 9.88
C ASP A 80 1.65 -34.09 8.57
N ASN A 81 2.07 -32.82 8.57
CA ASN A 81 2.09 -31.94 7.40
C ASN A 81 3.40 -31.98 6.61
N ALA A 82 4.42 -32.74 7.05
CA ALA A 82 5.75 -32.72 6.44
C ALA A 82 5.80 -33.18 4.97
N GLY A 83 4.74 -33.84 4.48
CA GLY A 83 4.62 -34.29 3.08
C GLY A 83 3.75 -33.39 2.19
N LYS A 84 3.28 -32.24 2.69
CA LYS A 84 2.47 -31.29 1.92
C LYS A 84 3.32 -30.51 0.91
N ILE A 85 2.67 -29.93 -0.10
CA ILE A 85 3.35 -29.13 -1.12
C ILE A 85 3.72 -27.77 -0.49
N PRO A 86 4.99 -27.34 -0.56
CA PRO A 86 5.41 -26.04 -0.03
C PRO A 86 4.79 -24.88 -0.82
N LEU A 87 4.63 -23.73 -0.17
CA LEU A 87 4.12 -22.51 -0.82
C LEU A 87 5.04 -22.05 -1.96
N ILE A 88 6.35 -22.23 -1.83
CA ILE A 88 7.32 -21.81 -2.86
C ILE A 88 7.08 -22.47 -4.23
N GLU A 89 6.46 -23.65 -4.26
CA GLU A 89 6.10 -24.36 -5.49
C GLU A 89 4.75 -23.90 -6.09
N GLN A 90 4.02 -23.05 -5.38
CA GLN A 90 2.63 -22.68 -5.67
C GLN A 90 2.44 -21.18 -5.87
N VAL A 91 3.40 -20.35 -5.44
CA VAL A 91 3.37 -18.91 -5.64
C VAL A 91 3.86 -18.49 -7.02
N SER A 92 3.36 -17.35 -7.49
CA SER A 92 3.94 -16.58 -8.58
C SER A 92 4.74 -15.40 -8.01
N SER A 93 5.52 -14.74 -8.85
CA SER A 93 6.24 -13.53 -8.44
C SER A 93 6.40 -12.52 -9.57
N LYS A 94 6.47 -11.24 -9.23
CA LYS A 94 6.87 -10.15 -10.14
C LYS A 94 7.92 -9.24 -9.51
N MET A 95 8.63 -8.49 -10.34
CA MET A 95 9.51 -7.42 -9.86
C MET A 95 8.69 -6.13 -9.74
N VAL A 96 8.86 -5.41 -8.64
CA VAL A 96 8.17 -4.16 -8.32
C VAL A 96 9.23 -3.12 -7.97
N GLN A 97 9.09 -1.90 -8.49
CA GLN A 97 10.01 -0.81 -8.22
C GLN A 97 9.75 -0.20 -6.84
N ASP A 98 10.81 0.17 -6.14
CA ASP A 98 10.71 0.96 -4.92
C ASP A 98 10.29 2.40 -5.26
N ARG A 99 9.26 2.91 -4.59
CA ARG A 99 8.73 4.28 -4.84
C ARG A 99 9.52 5.40 -4.16
N ILE A 100 10.62 5.07 -3.48
CA ILE A 100 11.52 6.01 -2.79
C ILE A 100 12.93 5.96 -3.38
N ASP A 101 13.41 4.78 -3.76
CA ASP A 101 14.71 4.57 -4.41
C ASP A 101 14.53 3.82 -5.72
N GLU A 102 14.31 4.55 -6.82
CA GLU A 102 14.00 4.01 -8.15
C GLU A 102 15.01 2.99 -8.69
N ASP A 103 16.24 2.93 -8.15
CA ASP A 103 17.26 1.96 -8.52
C ASP A 103 17.06 0.58 -7.84
N VAL A 104 16.13 0.48 -6.88
CA VAL A 104 15.83 -0.72 -6.11
C VAL A 104 14.56 -1.41 -6.63
N MET A 105 14.66 -2.72 -6.82
CA MET A 105 13.54 -3.57 -7.20
C MET A 105 13.33 -4.67 -6.15
N TYR A 106 12.08 -4.90 -5.78
CA TYR A 106 11.67 -6.00 -4.91
C TYR A 106 11.04 -7.12 -5.72
N LYS A 107 11.29 -8.36 -5.29
CA LYS A 107 10.55 -9.52 -5.81
C LYS A 107 9.34 -9.77 -4.93
N LEU A 108 8.16 -9.43 -5.44
CA LEU A 108 6.88 -9.60 -4.76
C LEU A 108 6.33 -10.99 -5.07
N TYR A 109 6.11 -11.81 -4.04
CA TYR A 109 5.53 -13.14 -4.16
C TYR A 109 4.05 -13.12 -3.82
N PHE A 110 3.24 -13.79 -4.62
CA PHE A 110 1.80 -13.90 -4.37
C PHE A 110 1.28 -15.30 -4.71
N LEU A 111 0.39 -15.80 -3.85
CA LEU A 111 -0.33 -17.04 -4.03
C LEU A 111 -1.69 -16.72 -4.64
N ARG A 112 -1.94 -17.23 -5.85
CA ARG A 112 -3.23 -17.13 -6.51
C ARG A 112 -4.00 -18.44 -6.36
N VAL A 113 -4.94 -18.47 -5.42
CA VAL A 113 -5.76 -19.67 -5.17
C VAL A 113 -6.97 -19.70 -6.10
N LEU A 114 -7.68 -18.58 -6.20
CA LEU A 114 -8.76 -18.36 -7.17
C LEU A 114 -8.52 -17.02 -7.87
N GLN A 115 -8.61 -17.01 -9.21
CA GLN A 115 -8.45 -15.77 -9.97
C GLN A 115 -9.58 -14.78 -9.70
N GLY A 116 -10.81 -15.28 -9.56
CA GLY A 116 -12.03 -14.47 -9.70
C GLY A 116 -12.50 -14.43 -11.16
N GLU A 117 -13.80 -14.18 -11.36
CA GLU A 117 -14.43 -14.13 -12.69
C GLU A 117 -14.95 -12.75 -13.07
N GLY A 118 -14.88 -11.77 -12.17
CA GLY A 118 -15.27 -10.39 -12.41
C GLY A 118 -14.17 -9.53 -13.04
N ASP A 119 -14.33 -8.22 -12.91
CA ASP A 119 -13.36 -7.24 -13.40
C ASP A 119 -12.03 -7.31 -12.63
N GLN A 120 -10.94 -7.08 -13.35
CA GLN A 120 -9.60 -6.92 -12.78
C GLN A 120 -9.40 -5.43 -12.45
N PRO A 121 -9.06 -5.07 -11.20
CA PRO A 121 -8.76 -3.69 -10.86
C PRO A 121 -7.45 -3.23 -11.51
N LYS A 122 -7.39 -1.95 -11.84
CA LYS A 122 -6.16 -1.23 -12.19
C LYS A 122 -5.52 -0.64 -10.93
N PHE A 123 -4.31 -0.09 -11.08
CA PHE A 123 -3.54 0.42 -9.95
C PHE A 123 -4.29 1.48 -9.12
N PRO A 124 -5.07 2.43 -9.66
CA PRO A 124 -5.71 3.46 -8.86
C PRO A 124 -7.20 3.17 -8.60
N ASP A 125 -7.65 1.95 -8.87
CA ASP A 125 -9.07 1.60 -8.73
C ASP A 125 -9.47 1.47 -7.26
N ILE A 126 -10.78 1.57 -7.01
CA ILE A 126 -11.38 1.28 -5.71
C ILE A 126 -11.78 -0.19 -5.70
N VAL A 127 -11.37 -0.93 -4.66
CA VAL A 127 -11.66 -2.36 -4.53
C VAL A 127 -12.49 -2.67 -3.30
N THR A 128 -13.44 -3.58 -3.42
CA THR A 128 -14.15 -4.16 -2.27
C THR A 128 -13.55 -5.51 -1.94
N LEU A 129 -12.99 -5.67 -0.74
CA LEU A 129 -12.35 -6.91 -0.31
C LEU A 129 -12.52 -7.18 1.19
N SER A 130 -12.23 -8.42 1.59
CA SER A 130 -11.95 -8.78 2.99
C SER A 130 -10.50 -9.25 3.08
N TYR A 131 -9.85 -9.04 4.23
CA TYR A 131 -8.44 -9.38 4.38
C TYR A 131 -8.03 -9.66 5.83
N GLU A 132 -6.86 -10.29 5.97
CA GLU A 132 -6.09 -10.39 7.20
C GLU A 132 -4.64 -9.96 6.91
N GLY A 133 -4.11 -9.02 7.69
CA GLY A 133 -2.73 -8.57 7.68
C GLY A 133 -1.95 -9.18 8.85
N ARG A 134 -0.86 -9.89 8.55
CA ARG A 134 -0.07 -10.66 9.53
C ARG A 134 1.42 -10.40 9.39
N LEU A 135 2.16 -10.41 10.51
CA LEU A 135 3.62 -10.41 10.48
C LEU A 135 4.11 -11.78 10.02
N LEU A 136 5.08 -11.80 9.10
CA LEU A 136 5.63 -13.04 8.54
C LEU A 136 6.39 -13.85 9.59
N GLU A 137 7.17 -13.19 10.45
CA GLU A 137 8.06 -13.84 11.43
C GLU A 137 7.31 -14.78 12.38
N ASN A 138 6.16 -14.33 12.89
CA ASN A 138 5.48 -14.96 14.03
C ASN A 138 3.96 -15.12 13.83
N ASN A 139 3.45 -14.80 12.64
CA ASN A 139 2.04 -14.90 12.27
C ASN A 139 1.09 -14.01 13.12
N PHE A 140 1.63 -12.98 13.78
CA PHE A 140 0.84 -12.03 14.56
C PHE A 140 -0.13 -11.27 13.64
N LEU A 141 -1.43 -11.35 13.94
CA LEU A 141 -2.48 -10.62 13.25
C LEU A 141 -2.47 -9.16 13.75
N PHE A 142 -2.07 -8.23 12.89
CA PHE A 142 -2.03 -6.80 13.21
C PHE A 142 -3.27 -6.07 12.69
N ASP A 143 -3.87 -6.53 11.59
CA ASP A 143 -5.09 -5.91 11.05
C ASP A 143 -5.97 -6.95 10.33
N ALA A 144 -7.28 -6.69 10.26
CA ALA A 144 -8.21 -7.50 9.49
C ALA A 144 -9.54 -6.80 9.26
N SER A 145 -10.15 -7.09 8.11
CA SER A 145 -11.58 -6.92 7.91
C SER A 145 -12.20 -8.23 7.48
N ASN A 146 -13.14 -8.75 8.28
CA ASN A 146 -13.90 -9.96 7.96
C ASN A 146 -15.20 -9.68 7.21
N VAL A 147 -15.51 -8.40 6.97
CA VAL A 147 -16.64 -7.95 6.16
C VAL A 147 -16.09 -7.26 4.90
N PRO A 148 -16.74 -7.43 3.74
CA PRO A 148 -16.38 -6.70 2.53
C PRO A 148 -16.30 -5.19 2.81
N THR A 149 -15.15 -4.59 2.54
CA THR A 149 -14.84 -3.17 2.79
C THR A 149 -14.20 -2.58 1.54
N GLN A 150 -14.56 -1.34 1.20
CA GLN A 150 -13.95 -0.62 0.09
C GLN A 150 -12.60 -0.02 0.50
N PHE A 151 -11.63 -0.11 -0.39
CA PHE A 151 -10.31 0.51 -0.30
C PHE A 151 -10.04 1.24 -1.60
N ASP A 152 -9.66 2.51 -1.49
CA ASP A 152 -8.98 3.23 -2.56
C ASP A 152 -7.53 2.73 -2.59
N LEU A 153 -7.13 2.08 -3.70
CA LEU A 153 -5.82 1.45 -3.79
C LEU A 153 -4.66 2.45 -3.71
N THR A 154 -4.86 3.69 -4.16
CA THR A 154 -3.86 4.79 -4.06
C THR A 154 -3.52 5.13 -2.62
N GLY A 155 -4.45 4.85 -1.69
CA GLY A 155 -4.28 5.06 -0.25
C GLY A 155 -3.72 3.85 0.50
N THR A 156 -3.41 2.75 -0.18
CA THR A 156 -2.87 1.54 0.44
C THR A 156 -1.34 1.48 0.38
N ILE A 157 -0.73 0.53 1.08
CA ILE A 157 0.72 0.32 0.91
C ILE A 157 1.01 -0.27 -0.48
N ASN A 158 2.09 0.19 -1.09
CA ASN A 158 2.46 -0.07 -2.48
C ASN A 158 2.39 -1.57 -2.83
N GLY A 159 3.05 -2.42 -2.05
CA GLY A 159 3.08 -3.85 -2.34
C GLY A 159 1.72 -4.55 -2.22
N PHE A 160 0.76 -3.96 -1.50
CA PHE A 160 -0.61 -4.46 -1.45
C PHE A 160 -1.37 -4.06 -2.72
N GLN A 161 -1.32 -2.79 -3.12
CA GLN A 161 -1.83 -2.32 -4.42
C GLN A 161 -1.27 -3.15 -5.58
N ASP A 162 0.05 -3.33 -5.62
CA ASP A 162 0.75 -4.14 -6.63
C ASP A 162 0.26 -5.59 -6.68
N ALA A 163 -0.10 -6.18 -5.54
CA ALA A 163 -0.60 -7.55 -5.50
C ALA A 163 -2.08 -7.64 -5.89
N ILE A 164 -2.91 -6.69 -5.47
CA ILE A 164 -4.36 -6.76 -5.67
C ILE A 164 -4.72 -6.68 -7.15
N ILE A 165 -4.00 -5.90 -7.94
CA ILE A 165 -4.20 -5.80 -9.40
C ILE A 165 -3.91 -7.10 -10.17
N GLU A 166 -3.38 -8.14 -9.52
CA GLU A 166 -3.13 -9.45 -10.12
C GLU A 166 -4.36 -10.40 -10.03
N PHE A 167 -5.47 -9.94 -9.46
CA PHE A 167 -6.67 -10.71 -9.16
C PHE A 167 -7.92 -10.05 -9.73
N ASN A 168 -9.01 -10.82 -9.84
CA ASN A 168 -10.30 -10.34 -10.33
C ASN A 168 -11.34 -10.39 -9.21
N GLY A 169 -12.35 -9.51 -9.32
CA GLY A 169 -13.52 -9.52 -8.46
C GLY A 169 -14.43 -10.75 -8.66
N ALA A 170 -15.60 -10.70 -8.03
CA ALA A 170 -16.67 -11.68 -8.14
C ALA A 170 -17.28 -11.67 -9.55
N GLY A 171 -17.51 -12.87 -10.11
CA GLY A 171 -18.26 -13.00 -11.35
C GLY A 171 -19.74 -12.66 -11.19
N ASP A 172 -20.29 -12.93 -10.00
CA ASP A 172 -21.68 -12.63 -9.67
C ASP A 172 -21.77 -11.86 -8.34
N ILE A 173 -22.44 -10.70 -8.40
CA ILE A 173 -22.75 -9.87 -7.23
C ILE A 173 -24.26 -9.80 -7.07
N GLY A 174 -24.76 -10.45 -6.02
CA GLY A 174 -26.17 -10.48 -5.63
C GLY A 174 -26.49 -9.49 -4.51
N SER A 175 -27.79 -9.25 -4.32
CA SER A 175 -28.29 -8.43 -3.22
C SER A 175 -29.28 -9.23 -2.38
N ASN A 176 -29.07 -9.23 -1.07
CA ASN A 176 -29.91 -9.91 -0.10
C ASN A 176 -31.09 -9.02 0.34
N PRO A 177 -32.19 -9.62 0.85
CA PRO A 177 -33.35 -8.86 1.33
C PRO A 177 -33.08 -7.87 2.48
N ASP A 178 -31.97 -8.02 3.19
CA ASP A 178 -31.52 -7.13 4.26
C ASP A 178 -30.63 -5.97 3.76
N GLY A 179 -30.37 -5.89 2.45
CA GLY A 179 -29.54 -4.87 1.81
C GLY A 179 -28.05 -5.22 1.77
N SER A 180 -27.61 -6.35 2.33
CA SER A 180 -26.24 -6.83 2.17
C SER A 180 -25.99 -7.40 0.76
N ALA A 181 -24.73 -7.39 0.33
CA ALA A 181 -24.31 -8.03 -0.92
C ALA A 181 -23.92 -9.50 -0.68
N SER A 182 -24.11 -10.34 -1.71
CA SER A 182 -23.60 -11.70 -1.78
C SER A 182 -22.66 -11.83 -2.98
N PHE A 183 -21.56 -12.56 -2.84
CA PHE A 183 -20.53 -12.67 -3.86
C PHE A 183 -20.28 -14.13 -4.21
N GLU A 184 -20.26 -14.46 -5.50
CA GLU A 184 -19.88 -15.77 -6.01
C GLU A 184 -18.73 -15.63 -7.03
N ASN A 185 -17.89 -16.66 -7.13
CA ASN A 185 -16.75 -16.69 -8.06
C ASN A 185 -15.77 -15.51 -7.89
N PHE A 186 -15.51 -15.13 -6.64
CA PHE A 186 -14.58 -14.07 -6.25
C PHE A 186 -13.13 -14.54 -6.21
N GLY A 187 -12.19 -13.59 -6.35
CA GLY A 187 -10.76 -13.86 -6.25
C GLY A 187 -10.32 -14.16 -4.83
N VAL A 188 -9.39 -15.09 -4.66
CA VAL A 188 -8.82 -15.48 -3.36
C VAL A 188 -7.31 -15.60 -3.51
N GLY A 189 -6.58 -14.87 -2.65
CA GLY A 189 -5.14 -14.77 -2.77
C GLY A 189 -4.42 -14.44 -1.48
N ALA A 190 -3.10 -14.54 -1.56
CA ALA A 190 -2.19 -14.03 -0.55
C ALA A 190 -1.00 -13.33 -1.19
N VAL A 191 -0.46 -12.32 -0.51
CA VAL A 191 0.81 -11.68 -0.87
C VAL A 191 1.78 -11.74 0.30
N PHE A 192 3.06 -11.98 -0.02
CA PHE A 192 4.19 -11.98 0.90
C PHE A 192 5.03 -10.74 0.57
N LEU A 193 4.95 -9.75 1.44
CA LEU A 193 5.29 -8.36 1.14
C LEU A 193 6.58 -7.96 1.87
N PRO A 194 7.67 -7.67 1.14
CA PRO A 194 8.89 -7.10 1.71
C PRO A 194 8.61 -5.74 2.35
N SER A 195 9.21 -5.46 3.51
CA SER A 195 8.99 -4.21 4.25
C SER A 195 9.19 -2.95 3.42
N GLY A 196 10.10 -2.96 2.44
CA GLY A 196 10.36 -1.83 1.54
C GLY A 196 9.17 -1.39 0.68
N LEU A 197 8.24 -2.32 0.38
CA LEU A 197 6.97 -2.06 -0.30
C LEU A 197 5.81 -1.81 0.68
N GLY A 198 6.12 -1.68 1.98
CA GLY A 198 5.18 -1.45 3.06
C GLY A 198 5.70 -0.36 3.99
N TYR A 199 5.92 -0.70 5.26
CA TYR A 199 6.26 0.28 6.28
C TYR A 199 7.76 0.56 6.43
N PHE A 200 8.63 -0.27 5.85
CA PHE A 200 10.10 -0.17 5.91
C PHE A 200 10.60 0.23 7.30
N ALA A 201 11.33 1.35 7.43
CA ALA A 201 11.80 1.87 8.71
C ALA A 201 10.68 2.49 9.57
N ALA A 202 9.62 2.99 8.95
CA ALA A 202 8.50 3.72 9.54
C ALA A 202 7.36 2.78 9.98
N GLY A 203 7.70 1.73 10.74
CA GLY A 203 6.73 0.82 11.34
C GLY A 203 5.63 1.52 12.16
N THR A 204 4.59 0.78 12.50
CA THR A 204 3.47 1.25 13.33
C THR A 204 3.65 0.77 14.78
N ALA A 205 2.61 0.96 15.62
CA ALA A 205 2.62 0.41 16.98
C ALA A 205 2.63 -1.12 17.01
N GLU A 206 2.09 -1.76 15.97
CA GLU A 206 1.91 -3.22 15.88
C GLU A 206 2.85 -3.86 14.84
N ILE A 207 3.39 -3.05 13.91
CA ILE A 207 4.33 -3.47 12.88
C ILE A 207 5.68 -2.85 13.19
N GLY A 208 6.67 -3.66 13.54
CA GLY A 208 8.04 -3.20 13.77
C GLY A 208 8.70 -2.66 12.51
N SER A 209 9.84 -1.98 12.68
CA SER A 209 10.67 -1.57 11.54
C SER A 209 11.23 -2.79 10.81
N TYR A 210 11.16 -2.75 9.48
CA TYR A 210 11.67 -3.76 8.55
C TYR A 210 10.97 -5.13 8.65
N GLU A 211 9.77 -5.18 9.23
CA GLU A 211 8.95 -6.39 9.30
C GLU A 211 8.35 -6.75 7.93
N GLN A 212 8.45 -8.03 7.57
CA GLN A 212 7.81 -8.53 6.35
C GLN A 212 6.38 -8.95 6.67
N LEU A 213 5.48 -8.76 5.71
CA LEU A 213 4.05 -8.92 5.93
C LEU A 213 3.46 -10.03 5.07
N ILE A 214 2.35 -10.57 5.54
CA ILE A 214 1.49 -11.47 4.79
C ILE A 214 0.11 -10.83 4.78
N PHE A 215 -0.46 -10.61 3.60
CA PHE A 215 -1.88 -10.32 3.46
C PHE A 215 -2.59 -11.50 2.84
N LEU A 216 -3.66 -11.96 3.48
CA LEU A 216 -4.57 -12.97 2.96
C LEU A 216 -5.87 -12.26 2.62
N PHE A 217 -6.43 -12.45 1.42
CA PHE A 217 -7.58 -11.65 1.00
C PHE A 217 -8.56 -12.41 0.11
N GLN A 218 -9.78 -11.89 0.09
CA GLN A 218 -10.84 -12.24 -0.85
C GLN A 218 -11.30 -10.94 -1.52
N ILE A 219 -11.18 -10.83 -2.84
CA ILE A 219 -11.55 -9.64 -3.61
C ILE A 219 -12.88 -9.83 -4.30
N TYR A 220 -13.81 -8.91 -4.08
CA TYR A 220 -15.21 -9.05 -4.46
C TYR A 220 -15.64 -8.12 -5.58
N ALA A 221 -15.16 -6.89 -5.62
CA ALA A 221 -15.50 -5.93 -6.66
C ALA A 221 -14.34 -4.97 -6.93
N ALA A 222 -14.30 -4.43 -8.14
CA ALA A 222 -13.42 -3.36 -8.57
C ALA A 222 -14.29 -2.26 -9.20
N GLU A 223 -13.98 -1.01 -8.90
CA GLU A 223 -14.64 0.18 -9.39
C GLU A 223 -13.55 1.14 -9.87
N THR A 224 -13.74 1.77 -11.03
CA THR A 224 -12.75 2.70 -11.59
C THR A 224 -12.61 3.94 -10.70
N GLY A 225 -11.36 4.28 -10.37
CA GLY A 225 -11.00 5.49 -9.61
C GLY A 225 -11.08 6.77 -10.44
N ASP A 226 -11.40 7.86 -9.75
CA ASP A 226 -11.44 9.27 -10.18
C ASP A 226 -11.32 10.05 -8.86
N GLN A 227 -10.09 10.13 -8.35
CA GLN A 227 -9.80 10.47 -6.96
C GLN A 227 -10.07 11.95 -6.64
N ASP A 228 -9.90 12.82 -7.62
CA ASP A 228 -10.07 14.26 -7.52
C ASP A 228 -11.46 14.73 -8.03
N LEU A 229 -12.18 13.87 -8.77
CA LEU A 229 -13.52 14.07 -9.32
C LEU A 229 -13.60 15.11 -10.45
N ASP A 230 -12.54 15.20 -11.26
CA ASP A 230 -12.56 15.99 -12.49
C ASP A 230 -13.13 15.23 -13.70
N GLY A 231 -13.32 13.92 -13.59
CA GLY A 231 -13.94 13.09 -14.62
C GLY A 231 -12.95 12.43 -15.58
N VAL A 232 -11.64 12.59 -15.38
CA VAL A 232 -10.62 11.73 -15.99
C VAL A 232 -10.39 10.54 -15.04
N PRO A 233 -10.59 9.29 -15.49
CA PRO A 233 -10.30 8.14 -14.66
C PRO A 233 -8.81 8.07 -14.32
N SER A 234 -8.47 7.87 -13.07
CA SER A 234 -7.08 7.99 -12.61
C SER A 234 -6.09 6.98 -13.18
N PHE A 235 -6.58 5.91 -13.81
CA PHE A 235 -5.70 5.02 -14.58
C PHE A 235 -5.28 5.59 -15.94
N MET A 236 -5.99 6.59 -16.46
CA MET A 236 -5.67 7.30 -17.70
C MET A 236 -4.67 8.43 -17.48
N GLU A 237 -4.50 8.84 -16.23
CA GLU A 237 -3.58 9.90 -15.81
C GLU A 237 -2.14 9.41 -15.58
N ASP A 238 -1.92 8.07 -15.64
CA ASP A 238 -0.59 7.48 -15.80
C ASP A 238 -0.08 7.72 -17.23
N LEU A 239 0.46 8.91 -17.46
CA LEU A 239 0.83 9.41 -18.79
C LEU A 239 2.01 8.63 -19.38
N ASN A 240 2.89 8.15 -18.51
CA ASN A 240 4.11 7.47 -18.91
C ASN A 240 3.97 5.94 -18.98
N GLY A 241 2.89 5.39 -18.42
CA GLY A 241 2.50 3.98 -18.48
C GLY A 241 3.31 3.07 -17.54
N ASN A 242 3.91 3.62 -16.49
CA ASN A 242 4.71 2.86 -15.52
C ASN A 242 3.87 2.27 -14.37
N GLY A 243 2.61 2.67 -14.24
CA GLY A 243 1.71 2.27 -13.16
C GLY A 243 2.08 2.85 -11.79
N LEU A 244 2.72 4.03 -11.76
CA LEU A 244 3.06 4.82 -10.58
C LEU A 244 2.33 6.17 -10.67
N GLU A 245 1.07 6.18 -10.28
CA GLU A 245 0.21 7.37 -10.39
C GLU A 245 0.74 8.62 -9.67
N GLU A 246 1.59 8.43 -8.67
CA GLU A 246 2.12 9.53 -7.87
C GLU A 246 3.27 10.30 -8.53
N ASP A 247 3.76 9.87 -9.70
CA ASP A 247 4.90 10.50 -10.39
C ASP A 247 4.55 11.32 -11.64
N ASP A 248 3.29 11.29 -12.07
CA ASP A 248 2.75 12.13 -13.13
C ASP A 248 2.15 13.42 -12.54
N ASP A 249 2.83 14.55 -12.78
CA ASP A 249 2.55 15.91 -12.29
C ASP A 249 2.83 16.88 -13.45
N THR A 250 1.78 17.25 -14.18
CA THR A 250 1.90 17.92 -15.50
C THR A 250 2.39 19.36 -15.37
N ASP A 251 1.87 20.12 -14.39
CA ASP A 251 2.24 21.53 -14.17
C ASP A 251 3.44 21.72 -13.22
N GLY A 252 3.84 20.66 -12.50
CA GLY A 252 4.99 20.62 -11.61
C GLY A 252 4.74 21.27 -10.24
N ASP A 253 3.49 21.40 -9.80
CA ASP A 253 3.13 22.01 -8.51
C ASP A 253 3.29 21.07 -7.30
N ARG A 254 3.55 19.78 -7.57
CA ARG A 254 3.72 18.64 -6.64
C ARG A 254 2.42 17.96 -6.19
N LEU A 255 1.32 18.23 -6.87
CA LEU A 255 0.11 17.43 -6.80
C LEU A 255 0.12 16.50 -8.02
N PRO A 256 0.14 15.17 -7.84
CA PRO A 256 -0.01 14.27 -8.98
C PRO A 256 -1.37 14.51 -9.64
N ASN A 257 -1.44 14.35 -10.96
CA ASN A 257 -2.66 14.60 -11.76
C ASN A 257 -3.89 13.94 -11.11
N ILE A 258 -3.75 12.68 -10.64
CA ILE A 258 -4.84 11.93 -9.97
C ILE A 258 -5.42 12.59 -8.69
N LEU A 259 -4.80 13.66 -8.18
CA LEU A 259 -5.24 14.45 -7.04
C LEU A 259 -5.36 15.94 -7.36
N ASP A 260 -5.09 16.35 -8.59
CA ASP A 260 -5.20 17.71 -9.11
C ASP A 260 -6.42 17.82 -10.02
N ASN A 261 -7.14 18.93 -9.92
CA ASN A 261 -8.36 19.15 -10.69
C ASN A 261 -8.18 20.18 -11.82
N ASP A 262 -6.93 20.61 -12.04
CA ASP A 262 -6.43 21.62 -12.97
C ASP A 262 -5.01 21.16 -13.41
N ASP A 263 -4.95 19.96 -14.01
CA ASP A 263 -3.73 19.18 -14.26
C ASP A 263 -2.58 19.99 -14.87
N ASP A 264 -2.86 20.88 -15.81
CA ASP A 264 -1.87 21.68 -16.52
C ASP A 264 -1.62 23.09 -15.93
N GLY A 265 -2.37 23.44 -14.88
CA GLY A 265 -2.24 24.68 -14.12
C GLY A 265 -2.62 25.95 -14.90
N ASP A 266 -3.44 25.85 -15.94
CA ASP A 266 -3.87 27.00 -16.76
C ASP A 266 -4.98 27.85 -16.08
N GLY A 267 -5.65 27.28 -15.07
CA GLY A 267 -6.72 27.90 -14.30
C GLY A 267 -8.13 27.54 -14.76
N ARG A 268 -8.28 26.61 -15.70
CA ARG A 268 -9.52 25.99 -16.16
C ARG A 268 -9.55 24.54 -15.64
N PRO A 269 -10.60 24.14 -14.91
CA PRO A 269 -10.62 22.79 -14.36
C PRO A 269 -10.61 21.72 -15.47
N THR A 270 -9.85 20.63 -15.30
CA THR A 270 -9.73 19.49 -16.23
C THR A 270 -11.09 19.04 -16.77
N ARG A 271 -12.10 18.96 -15.89
CA ARG A 271 -13.49 18.59 -16.24
C ARG A 271 -14.11 19.45 -17.34
N ASP A 272 -13.77 20.73 -17.38
CA ASP A 272 -14.32 21.68 -18.35
C ASP A 272 -13.61 21.58 -19.71
N GLU A 273 -12.56 20.76 -19.81
CA GLU A 273 -11.67 20.61 -20.98
C GLU A 273 -11.83 19.25 -21.67
N ILE A 274 -12.47 18.31 -21.00
CA ILE A 274 -12.87 17.02 -21.57
C ILE A 274 -14.33 17.05 -22.05
N GLU A 275 -14.67 16.14 -22.98
CA GLU A 275 -16.05 15.90 -23.39
C GLU A 275 -16.51 14.51 -22.94
N ILE A 276 -17.58 14.44 -22.15
CA ILE A 276 -18.21 13.18 -21.72
C ILE A 276 -19.58 13.05 -22.38
N ASP A 277 -19.80 11.96 -23.14
CA ASP A 277 -21.08 11.71 -23.80
C ASP A 277 -22.15 11.08 -22.87
N ASP A 278 -23.38 10.94 -23.37
CA ASP A 278 -24.51 10.37 -22.61
C ASP A 278 -24.28 8.90 -22.18
N ASP A 279 -23.36 8.18 -22.84
CA ASP A 279 -22.99 6.79 -22.54
C ASP A 279 -21.75 6.72 -21.60
N GLY A 280 -21.17 7.87 -21.22
CA GLY A 280 -20.00 7.97 -20.36
C GLY A 280 -18.66 7.81 -21.08
N ASN A 281 -18.63 7.87 -22.42
CA ASN A 281 -17.36 7.87 -23.14
C ASN A 281 -16.70 9.25 -23.06
N ILE A 282 -15.40 9.26 -22.80
CA ILE A 282 -14.59 10.47 -22.68
C ILE A 282 -13.87 10.72 -24.00
N THR A 283 -13.88 11.96 -24.47
CA THR A 283 -13.04 12.47 -25.54
C THR A 283 -12.14 13.54 -24.98
N PHE A 284 -10.86 13.50 -25.36
CA PHE A 284 -9.84 14.48 -25.00
C PHE A 284 -9.58 15.38 -26.22
N PRO A 285 -10.11 16.62 -26.24
CA PRO A 285 -9.84 17.58 -27.31
C PRO A 285 -8.36 18.01 -27.34
N ASP A 286 -7.97 18.56 -28.50
CA ASP A 286 -6.70 19.24 -28.77
C ASP A 286 -7.09 20.42 -29.67
N VAL A 287 -7.45 21.54 -29.04
CA VAL A 287 -8.10 22.68 -29.70
C VAL A 287 -7.13 23.47 -30.57
N ASP A 288 -5.87 23.57 -30.17
CA ASP A 288 -4.85 24.34 -30.86
C ASP A 288 -4.10 23.50 -31.94
N GLY A 289 -4.17 22.17 -31.82
CA GLY A 289 -3.69 21.19 -32.78
C GLY A 289 -2.19 20.88 -32.68
N ASP A 290 -1.56 21.10 -31.52
CA ASP A 290 -0.14 20.89 -31.30
C ASP A 290 0.23 19.44 -30.95
N GLY A 291 -0.77 18.64 -30.57
CA GLY A 291 -0.65 17.21 -30.24
C GLY A 291 -0.63 16.89 -28.75
N ILE A 292 -0.77 17.90 -27.87
CA ILE A 292 -1.10 17.74 -26.45
C ILE A 292 -2.63 17.94 -26.31
N VAL A 293 -3.26 17.21 -25.40
CA VAL A 293 -4.71 17.33 -25.16
C VAL A 293 -4.99 18.47 -24.20
N ASP A 294 -6.12 19.16 -24.35
CA ASP A 294 -6.43 20.41 -23.65
C ASP A 294 -6.15 20.34 -22.14
N TYR A 295 -6.59 19.28 -21.45
CA TYR A 295 -6.41 19.15 -19.99
C TYR A 295 -4.96 18.94 -19.53
N LEU A 296 -4.03 18.77 -20.47
CA LEU A 296 -2.59 18.65 -20.23
C LEU A 296 -1.81 19.80 -20.92
N ASP A 297 -2.51 20.82 -21.45
CA ASP A 297 -1.97 21.85 -22.33
C ASP A 297 -2.30 23.29 -21.87
N SER A 298 -1.37 23.83 -21.09
CA SER A 298 -1.47 25.15 -20.46
C SER A 298 -1.59 26.35 -21.43
N ASP A 299 -1.42 26.15 -22.74
CA ASP A 299 -1.58 27.20 -23.75
C ASP A 299 -2.61 26.94 -24.87
N SER A 300 -3.54 25.99 -24.64
CA SER A 300 -4.65 25.62 -25.54
C SER A 300 -5.69 26.72 -25.85
#